data_AF-A0A966S5H9-F1
#
_entry.id   AF-A0A966S5H9-F1
#
_cell.length_a   1.000
_cell.length_b   1.000
_cell.length_c   1.000
_cell.angle_alpha   90.00
_cell.angle_beta   90.00
_cell.angle_gamma   90.00
#
_symmetry.space_group_name_H-M   'P 1'
#
loop_
_entity.id
_entity.type
_entity.pdbx_description
1 polymer ?
#
loop_
_entity_poly.entity_id
_entity_poly.type
_entity_poly.pdbx_seq_one_letter_code
_entity_poly.pdbx_strand_id
1 'polypeptide(L)'
;MHNRNVVIVGLAAGLLSGIFGVGGGVLIVPGLMLVAKMEQRRAHGTSLAAVLPIAITGLVTYLTYDNVDWWAAACLVAGALPGALLGTKWLATVNKKMLTWLFIAVALASAVRLFFGIDTSQTADHSLGLTVALVAVGFVSGVLAGLLGIGGGIVMVPALMLLGGISAVLAKGTSLAAIVPTSVMG
;
A
#
# COMPACT_ATOMS: atom_id res chain seq x y z
N MET A 1 -7.84 25.31 17.76
CA MET A 1 -6.80 24.34 18.21
C MET A 1 -6.65 23.12 17.29
N HIS A 2 -7.22 23.10 16.08
CA HIS A 2 -7.22 21.94 15.18
C HIS A 2 -5.88 21.61 14.50
N ASN A 3 -5.03 22.62 14.25
CA ASN A 3 -3.90 22.48 13.32
C ASN A 3 -2.74 21.64 13.87
N ARG A 4 -2.47 21.69 15.19
CA ARG A 4 -1.37 20.95 15.82
C ARG A 4 -1.57 19.43 15.74
N ASN A 5 -2.81 18.98 15.85
CA ASN A 5 -3.15 17.56 15.84
C ASN A 5 -2.93 16.92 14.46
N VAL A 6 -3.24 17.66 13.38
CA VAL A 6 -3.03 17.19 12.01
C VAL A 6 -1.53 17.03 11.70
N VAL A 7 -0.70 17.95 12.20
CA VAL A 7 0.76 17.88 12.04
C VAL A 7 1.34 16.65 12.75
N ILE A 8 0.88 16.34 13.96
CA ILE A 8 1.34 15.16 14.72
C ILE A 8 0.96 13.87 14.00
N VAL A 9 -0.29 13.77 13.50
CA VAL A 9 -0.75 12.61 12.74
C VAL A 9 0.05 12.47 11.45
N GLY A 10 0.32 13.56 10.74
CA GLY A 10 1.13 13.56 9.51
C GLY A 10 2.57 13.12 9.75
N LEU A 11 3.22 13.62 10.80
CA LEU A 11 4.58 13.22 11.18
C LEU A 11 4.65 11.74 11.56
N ALA A 12 3.75 11.28 12.44
CA ALA A 12 3.71 9.89 12.87
C ALA A 12 3.43 8.96 11.69
N ALA A 13 2.48 9.33 10.82
CA ALA A 13 2.16 8.56 9.63
C ALA A 13 3.30 8.54 8.62
N GLY A 14 4.02 9.65 8.40
CA GLY A 14 5.17 9.69 7.50
C GLY A 14 6.31 8.79 7.98
N LEU A 15 6.64 8.85 9.28
CA LEU A 15 7.70 8.04 9.89
C LEU A 15 7.37 6.54 9.80
N LEU A 16 6.16 6.16 10.19
CA LEU A 16 5.71 4.78 10.11
C LEU A 16 5.57 4.31 8.67
N SER A 17 5.06 5.16 7.77
CA SER A 17 4.97 4.85 6.33
C SER A 17 6.34 4.59 5.71
N GLY A 18 7.36 5.38 6.05
CA GLY A 18 8.71 5.17 5.55
C GLY A 18 9.29 3.82 6.01
N ILE A 19 9.02 3.41 7.25
CA ILE A 19 9.48 2.12 7.79
C ILE A 19 8.75 0.95 7.14
N PHE A 20 7.44 1.06 6.95
CA PHE A 20 6.60 -0.05 6.48
C PHE A 20 6.40 -0.10 4.95
N GLY A 21 6.66 0.99 4.22
CA GLY A 21 6.42 1.12 2.78
C GLY A 21 4.94 1.19 2.39
N VAL A 22 4.05 1.44 3.34
CA VAL A 22 2.59 1.26 3.18
C VAL A 22 1.86 2.52 2.66
N GLY A 23 2.55 3.64 2.50
CA GLY A 23 1.97 4.91 2.03
C GLY A 23 1.26 5.74 3.13
N GLY A 24 1.18 5.25 4.36
CA GLY A 24 0.78 6.04 5.55
C GLY A 24 -0.73 6.22 5.73
N GLY A 25 -1.55 5.99 4.70
CA GLY A 25 -3.00 6.20 4.76
C GLY A 25 -3.71 5.42 5.86
N VAL A 26 -3.15 4.27 6.28
CA VAL A 26 -3.73 3.38 7.31
C VAL A 26 -3.90 4.10 8.63
N LEU A 27 -2.95 4.98 8.90
CA LEU A 27 -2.85 5.72 10.14
C LEU A 27 -3.44 7.12 9.97
N ILE A 28 -3.31 7.71 8.77
CA ILE A 28 -3.82 9.06 8.49
C ILE A 28 -5.35 9.11 8.56
N VAL A 29 -6.06 8.16 7.94
CA VAL A 29 -7.53 8.13 7.95
C VAL A 29 -8.10 8.08 9.39
N PRO A 30 -7.78 7.08 10.23
CA PRO A 30 -8.29 7.03 11.60
C PRO A 30 -7.74 8.18 12.45
N GLY A 31 -6.50 8.64 12.22
CA GLY A 31 -5.94 9.80 12.92
C GLY A 31 -6.74 11.08 12.65
N LEU A 32 -7.14 11.33 11.41
CA LEU A 32 -7.97 12.48 11.05
C LEU A 32 -9.41 12.35 11.58
N MET A 33 -9.97 11.14 11.59
CA MET A 33 -11.31 10.90 12.13
C MET A 33 -11.35 11.03 13.65
N LEU A 34 -10.39 10.45 14.37
CA LEU A 34 -10.39 10.40 15.84
C LEU A 34 -9.85 11.69 16.46
N VAL A 35 -8.77 12.23 15.91
CA VAL A 35 -8.05 13.36 16.51
C VAL A 35 -8.53 14.69 15.93
N ALA A 36 -8.78 14.75 14.62
CA ALA A 36 -9.29 15.96 13.96
C ALA A 36 -10.83 15.98 13.82
N LYS A 37 -11.53 14.93 14.27
CA LYS A 37 -13.00 14.81 14.20
C LYS A 37 -13.56 15.12 12.81
N MET A 38 -12.80 14.78 11.76
CA MET A 38 -13.22 15.02 10.38
C MET A 38 -14.27 14.00 9.95
N GLU A 39 -15.23 14.45 9.16
CA GLU A 39 -16.19 13.57 8.50
C GLU A 39 -15.47 12.56 7.60
N GLN A 40 -15.95 11.32 7.55
CA GLN A 40 -15.29 10.19 6.88
C GLN A 40 -14.90 10.52 5.42
N ARG A 41 -15.79 11.18 4.67
CA ARG A 41 -15.53 11.55 3.28
C ARG A 41 -14.38 12.55 3.13
N ARG A 42 -14.31 13.56 4.01
CA ARG A 42 -13.21 14.53 4.02
C ARG A 42 -11.90 13.91 4.50
N ALA A 43 -11.96 12.98 5.47
CA ALA A 43 -10.80 12.26 5.97
C ALA A 43 -10.15 11.36 4.90
N HIS A 44 -10.94 10.69 4.04
CA HIS A 44 -10.39 9.87 2.96
C HIS A 44 -9.71 10.72 1.87
N GLY A 45 -10.33 11.82 1.44
CA GLY A 45 -9.73 12.71 0.44
C GLY A 45 -8.44 13.40 0.95
N THR A 46 -8.44 13.83 2.21
CA THR A 46 -7.23 14.42 2.83
C THR A 46 -6.13 13.40 3.09
N SER A 47 -6.50 12.14 3.37
CA SER A 47 -5.55 11.02 3.45
C SER A 47 -4.84 10.79 2.13
N LEU A 48 -5.58 10.63 1.02
CA LEU A 48 -4.98 10.44 -0.31
C LEU A 48 -4.03 11.58 -0.69
N ALA A 49 -4.44 12.82 -0.43
CA ALA A 49 -3.59 13.99 -0.64
C ALA A 49 -2.32 13.98 0.21
N ALA A 50 -2.37 13.44 1.42
CA ALA A 50 -1.20 13.31 2.31
C ALA A 50 -0.33 12.09 1.97
N VAL A 51 -0.92 10.99 1.49
CA VAL A 51 -0.24 9.76 1.05
C VAL A 51 0.65 10.05 -0.16
N LEU A 52 0.20 10.88 -1.09
CA LEU A 52 0.93 11.19 -2.31
C LEU A 52 2.37 11.72 -2.06
N PRO A 53 2.60 12.80 -1.30
CA PRO A 53 3.96 13.28 -1.02
C PRO A 53 4.77 12.30 -0.17
N ILE A 54 4.14 11.53 0.73
CA ILE A 54 4.82 10.47 1.50
C ILE A 54 5.31 9.36 0.56
N ALA A 55 4.47 8.95 -0.39
CA ALA A 55 4.80 7.92 -1.34
C ALA A 55 5.89 8.37 -2.32
N ILE A 56 5.84 9.62 -2.79
CA ILE A 56 6.88 10.20 -3.66
C ILE A 56 8.21 10.26 -2.92
N THR A 57 8.26 10.81 -1.71
CA THR A 57 9.51 10.92 -0.93
C THR A 57 10.10 9.55 -0.58
N GLY A 58 9.26 8.58 -0.22
CA GLY A 58 9.68 7.20 -0.01
C GLY A 58 10.19 6.55 -1.30
N LEU A 59 9.47 6.69 -2.41
CA LEU A 59 9.86 6.15 -3.71
C LEU A 59 11.22 6.70 -4.16
N VAL A 60 11.42 8.03 -4.08
CA VAL A 60 12.70 8.66 -4.41
C VAL A 60 13.84 8.08 -3.55
N THR A 61 13.59 7.86 -2.26
CA THR A 61 14.58 7.24 -1.35
C THR A 61 14.90 5.81 -1.78
N TYR A 62 13.91 5.01 -2.20
CA TYR A 62 14.14 3.64 -2.64
C TYR A 62 14.81 3.56 -4.02
N LEU A 63 14.52 4.53 -4.90
CA LEU A 63 15.17 4.67 -6.20
C LEU A 63 16.66 4.99 -6.08
N THR A 64 17.07 5.79 -5.09
CA THR A 64 18.50 6.08 -4.89
C THR A 64 19.31 4.86 -4.45
N TYR A 65 18.65 3.79 -3.98
CA TYR A 65 19.28 2.52 -3.62
C TYR A 65 19.00 1.39 -4.62
N ASP A 66 18.45 1.69 -5.80
CA ASP A 66 18.10 0.72 -6.86
C ASP A 66 17.21 -0.45 -6.38
N ASN A 67 16.43 -0.22 -5.33
CA ASN A 67 15.61 -1.25 -4.68
C ASN A 67 14.16 -1.26 -5.19
N VAL A 68 13.97 -1.16 -6.50
CA VAL A 68 12.63 -1.13 -7.13
C VAL A 68 12.58 -2.12 -8.28
N ASP A 69 11.68 -3.10 -8.15
CA ASP A 69 11.35 -4.00 -9.26
C ASP A 69 10.29 -3.35 -10.15
N TRP A 70 10.74 -2.81 -11.28
CA TRP A 70 9.89 -2.14 -12.25
C TRP A 70 8.87 -3.07 -12.93
N TRP A 71 9.19 -4.35 -13.09
CA TRP A 71 8.27 -5.32 -13.68
C TRP A 71 7.10 -5.59 -12.73
N ALA A 72 7.41 -5.91 -11.47
CA ALA A 72 6.40 -6.12 -10.45
C ALA A 72 5.58 -4.85 -10.20
N ALA A 73 6.20 -3.67 -10.21
CA ALA A 73 5.51 -2.39 -10.11
C ALA A 73 4.51 -2.20 -11.27
N ALA A 74 4.92 -2.47 -12.51
CA ALA A 74 4.07 -2.34 -13.68
C ALA A 74 2.86 -3.28 -13.63
N CYS A 75 3.05 -4.56 -13.26
CA CYS A 75 1.94 -5.52 -13.09
C CYS A 75 0.96 -5.08 -12.01
N LEU A 76 1.50 -4.61 -10.88
CA LEU A 76 0.71 -4.10 -9.77
C LEU A 76 -0.11 -2.86 -10.17
N VAL A 77 0.49 -1.91 -10.87
CA VAL A 77 -0.21 -0.72 -11.40
C VAL A 77 -1.29 -1.16 -12.39
N ALA A 78 -0.98 -2.04 -13.34
CA ALA A 78 -1.93 -2.52 -14.35
C ALA A 78 -3.19 -3.13 -13.72
N GLY A 79 -3.06 -3.85 -12.60
CA GLY A 79 -4.21 -4.33 -11.83
C GLY A 79 -4.86 -3.23 -10.99
N ALA A 80 -4.06 -2.42 -10.30
CA ALA A 80 -4.55 -1.47 -9.31
C ALA A 80 -5.31 -0.29 -9.90
N LEU A 81 -5.01 0.13 -11.13
CA LEU A 81 -5.73 1.21 -11.81
C LEU A 81 -7.21 0.89 -12.05
N PRO A 82 -7.58 -0.20 -12.77
CA PRO A 82 -8.97 -0.57 -12.93
C PRO A 82 -9.63 -0.91 -11.59
N GLY A 83 -8.87 -1.50 -10.66
CA GLY A 83 -9.33 -1.77 -9.30
C GLY A 83 -9.74 -0.49 -8.56
N ALA A 84 -8.92 0.55 -8.57
CA ALA A 84 -9.19 1.82 -7.89
C ALA A 84 -10.45 2.52 -8.43
N LEU A 85 -10.62 2.52 -9.77
CA LEU A 85 -11.81 3.08 -10.42
C LEU A 85 -13.10 2.32 -10.07
N LEU A 86 -13.01 0.99 -9.92
CA LEU A 86 -14.13 0.17 -9.46
C LEU A 86 -14.39 0.35 -7.96
N GLY A 87 -13.33 0.50 -7.17
CA GLY A 87 -13.39 0.74 -5.73
C GLY A 87 -14.11 2.04 -5.38
N THR A 88 -13.78 3.16 -6.04
CA THR A 88 -14.45 4.45 -5.80
C THR A 88 -15.96 4.40 -6.10
N LYS A 89 -16.38 3.55 -7.05
CA LYS A 89 -17.80 3.30 -7.34
C LYS A 89 -18.48 2.40 -6.30
N TRP A 90 -17.75 1.48 -5.68
CA TRP A 90 -18.28 0.47 -4.75
C TRP A 90 -18.18 0.88 -3.27
N LEU A 91 -18.06 2.17 -2.99
CA LEU A 91 -17.79 2.79 -1.68
C LEU A 91 -18.75 2.40 -0.54
N ALA A 92 -19.90 1.78 -0.83
CA ALA A 92 -21.01 1.64 0.10
C ALA A 92 -21.08 0.34 0.93
N THR A 93 -20.26 -0.70 0.67
CA THR A 93 -20.56 -2.06 1.20
C THR A 93 -19.44 -2.80 1.94
N VAL A 94 -18.24 -2.26 2.11
CA VAL A 94 -17.11 -3.05 2.65
C VAL A 94 -16.87 -2.84 4.16
N ASN A 95 -16.79 -3.97 4.88
CA ASN A 95 -16.73 -4.04 6.33
C ASN A 95 -15.27 -3.97 6.84
N LYS A 96 -14.94 -2.96 7.66
CA LYS A 96 -13.56 -2.64 8.15
C LYS A 96 -12.83 -3.81 8.84
N LYS A 97 -13.57 -4.76 9.43
CA LYS A 97 -13.00 -5.96 10.09
C LYS A 97 -12.32 -6.94 9.12
N MET A 98 -12.88 -7.12 7.92
CA MET A 98 -12.40 -8.12 6.96
C MET A 98 -11.01 -7.75 6.41
N LEU A 99 -10.77 -6.46 6.17
CA LEU A 99 -9.49 -5.98 5.68
C LEU A 99 -8.37 -6.05 6.72
N THR A 100 -8.69 -5.77 7.99
CA THR A 100 -7.72 -5.87 9.08
C THR A 100 -7.28 -7.31 9.30
N TRP A 101 -8.22 -8.27 9.21
CA TRP A 101 -7.90 -9.70 9.29
C TRP A 101 -7.07 -10.19 8.11
N LEU A 102 -7.34 -9.71 6.89
CA LEU A 102 -6.51 -10.02 5.72
C LEU A 102 -5.07 -9.53 5.93
N PHE A 103 -4.87 -8.29 6.41
CA PHE A 103 -3.56 -7.76 6.73
C PHE A 103 -2.81 -8.60 7.77
N ILE A 104 -3.47 -8.91 8.89
CA ILE A 104 -2.87 -9.72 9.96
C ILE A 104 -2.43 -11.07 9.39
N ALA A 105 -3.28 -11.73 8.60
CA ALA A 105 -2.95 -13.03 8.01
C ALA A 105 -1.72 -12.97 7.10
N VAL A 106 -1.63 -11.98 6.21
CA VAL A 106 -0.52 -11.86 5.25
C VAL A 106 0.77 -11.40 5.95
N ALA A 107 0.68 -10.54 6.96
CA ALA A 107 1.82 -10.12 7.79
C ALA A 107 2.36 -11.29 8.64
N LEU A 108 1.48 -12.10 9.24
CA LEU A 108 1.87 -13.30 9.98
C LEU A 108 2.52 -14.33 9.05
N ALA A 109 1.94 -14.56 7.87
CA ALA A 109 2.53 -15.44 6.86
C ALA A 109 3.94 -14.97 6.44
N SER A 110 4.14 -13.65 6.29
CA SER A 110 5.44 -13.07 5.97
C SER A 110 6.45 -13.24 7.11
N ALA A 111 6.03 -13.01 8.36
CA ALA A 111 6.87 -13.19 9.55
C ALA A 111 7.26 -14.66 9.77
N VAL A 112 6.33 -15.59 9.55
CA VAL A 112 6.59 -17.03 9.61
C VAL A 112 7.58 -17.43 8.51
N ARG A 113 7.40 -16.95 7.28
CA ARG A 113 8.31 -17.26 6.17
C ARG A 113 9.74 -16.77 6.42
N LEU A 114 9.90 -15.60 7.05
CA LEU A 114 11.20 -15.07 7.46
C LEU A 114 11.94 -16.03 8.42
N PHE A 115 11.19 -16.72 9.28
CA PHE A 115 11.72 -17.72 10.21
C PHE A 115 12.11 -19.04 9.53
N PHE A 116 11.52 -19.34 8.37
CA PHE A 116 11.78 -20.57 7.61
C PHE A 116 12.84 -20.44 6.52
N GLY A 117 13.49 -19.28 6.37
CA GLY A 117 14.71 -19.12 5.57
C GLY A 117 14.60 -19.69 4.16
N ILE A 118 13.73 -19.12 3.32
CA ILE A 118 13.67 -19.51 1.91
C ILE A 118 14.73 -18.69 1.15
N ASP A 119 15.70 -19.41 0.58
CA ASP A 119 16.73 -18.85 -0.29
C ASP A 119 16.08 -17.98 -1.37
N THR A 120 16.39 -16.68 -1.30
CA THR A 120 15.90 -15.65 -2.19
C THR A 120 16.63 -15.77 -3.52
N SER A 121 16.17 -16.68 -4.39
CA SER A 121 16.67 -16.78 -5.76
C SER A 121 16.17 -15.57 -6.57
N GLN A 122 17.12 -14.71 -6.97
CA GLN A 122 16.96 -13.46 -7.75
C GLN A 122 16.45 -13.64 -9.18
N THR A 123 15.84 -14.78 -9.51
CA THR A 123 15.22 -15.01 -10.82
C THR A 123 13.85 -15.60 -10.57
N ALA A 124 12.87 -14.73 -10.37
CA ALA A 124 11.49 -15.10 -10.64
C ALA A 124 11.45 -15.47 -12.12
N ASP A 125 11.42 -16.76 -12.42
CA ASP A 125 10.95 -17.24 -13.72
C ASP A 125 9.67 -16.45 -14.02
N HIS A 126 9.60 -15.82 -15.20
CA HIS A 126 8.42 -15.11 -15.67
C HIS A 126 7.29 -16.12 -15.95
N SER A 127 6.86 -16.83 -14.92
CA SER A 127 5.76 -17.75 -14.96
C SER A 127 4.48 -16.93 -15.04
N LEU A 128 3.63 -17.25 -16.02
CA LEU A 128 2.32 -16.62 -16.20
C LEU A 128 1.51 -16.59 -14.90
N GLY A 129 1.68 -17.58 -14.02
CA GLY A 129 1.03 -17.64 -12.71
C GLY A 129 1.42 -16.48 -11.78
N LEU A 130 2.69 -16.08 -11.74
CA LEU A 130 3.16 -14.99 -10.88
C LEU A 130 2.69 -13.63 -11.40
N THR A 131 2.73 -13.43 -12.72
CA THR A 131 2.21 -12.21 -13.37
C THR A 131 0.71 -12.04 -13.12
N VAL A 132 -0.09 -13.10 -13.30
CA VAL A 132 -1.53 -13.08 -13.02
C VAL A 132 -1.81 -12.82 -11.54
N ALA A 133 -1.04 -13.43 -10.64
CA ALA A 133 -1.17 -13.20 -9.21
C ALA A 133 -0.86 -11.75 -8.82
N LEU A 134 0.20 -11.15 -9.39
CA LEU A 134 0.54 -9.74 -9.15
C LEU A 134 -0.53 -8.79 -9.67
N VAL A 135 -1.07 -9.03 -10.87
CA VAL A 135 -2.17 -8.22 -11.41
C VAL A 135 -3.42 -8.37 -10.55
N ALA A 136 -3.76 -9.58 -10.10
CA ALA A 136 -4.90 -9.83 -9.21
C ALA A 136 -4.73 -9.14 -7.85
N VAL A 137 -3.54 -9.20 -7.25
CA VAL A 137 -3.19 -8.47 -6.03
C VAL A 137 -3.26 -6.96 -6.25
N GLY A 138 -2.72 -6.48 -7.36
CA GLY A 138 -2.81 -5.09 -7.79
C GLY A 138 -4.26 -4.66 -7.82
N PHE A 139 -5.11 -5.41 -8.51
CA PHE A 139 -6.55 -5.16 -8.63
C PHE A 139 -7.26 -5.11 -7.27
N VAL A 140 -7.08 -6.12 -6.43
CA VAL A 140 -7.68 -6.17 -5.09
C VAL A 140 -7.19 -4.98 -4.26
N SER A 141 -5.89 -4.69 -4.27
CA SER A 141 -5.32 -3.55 -3.53
C SER A 141 -5.82 -2.21 -4.08
N GLY A 142 -6.04 -2.10 -5.39
CA GLY A 142 -6.58 -0.92 -6.06
C GLY A 142 -8.02 -0.68 -5.64
N VAL A 143 -8.86 -1.71 -5.68
CA VAL A 143 -10.24 -1.66 -5.17
C VAL A 143 -10.24 -1.15 -3.73
N LEU A 144 -9.38 -1.72 -2.88
CA LEU A 144 -9.27 -1.29 -1.48
C LEU A 144 -8.74 0.14 -1.33
N ALA A 145 -7.79 0.56 -2.15
CA ALA A 145 -7.25 1.92 -2.15
C ALA A 145 -8.32 2.95 -2.53
N GLY A 146 -9.10 2.68 -3.58
CA GLY A 146 -10.23 3.54 -3.99
C GLY A 146 -11.38 3.55 -3.00
N LEU A 147 -11.62 2.45 -2.29
CA LEU A 147 -12.66 2.36 -1.26
C LEU A 147 -12.30 3.12 0.03
N LEU A 148 -11.04 3.11 0.41
CA LEU A 148 -10.65 3.49 1.77
C LEU A 148 -9.69 4.70 1.80
N GLY A 149 -9.17 5.12 0.66
CA GLY A 149 -8.22 6.24 0.55
C GLY A 149 -6.88 5.98 1.23
N ILE A 150 -6.47 4.71 1.33
CA ILE A 150 -5.33 4.28 2.17
C ILE A 150 -4.03 4.15 1.35
N GLY A 151 -4.11 4.05 0.02
CA GLY A 151 -3.00 3.62 -0.82
C GLY A 151 -2.71 2.13 -0.61
N GLY A 152 -2.77 1.30 -1.66
CA GLY A 152 -2.79 -0.18 -1.58
C GLY A 152 -1.59 -0.88 -0.91
N GLY A 153 -0.63 -0.13 -0.36
CA GLY A 153 0.64 -0.61 0.20
C GLY A 153 0.52 -1.69 1.28
N ILE A 154 -0.57 -1.68 2.07
CA ILE A 154 -0.82 -2.71 3.11
C ILE A 154 -0.84 -4.11 2.51
N VAL A 155 -1.41 -4.22 1.31
CA VAL A 155 -1.63 -5.49 0.62
C VAL A 155 -0.45 -5.76 -0.31
N MET A 156 0.02 -4.73 -1.03
CA MET A 156 1.08 -4.85 -2.02
C MET A 156 2.42 -5.28 -1.42
N VAL A 157 2.86 -4.68 -0.31
CA VAL A 157 4.16 -5.01 0.31
C VAL A 157 4.26 -6.49 0.69
N PRO A 158 3.34 -7.04 1.52
CA PRO A 158 3.47 -8.42 1.93
C PRO A 158 3.10 -9.41 0.80
N ALA A 159 2.21 -9.04 -0.13
CA ALA A 159 1.96 -9.88 -1.29
C ALA A 159 3.18 -10.01 -2.21
N LEU A 160 3.96 -8.93 -2.38
CA LEU A 160 5.24 -8.96 -3.09
C LEU A 160 6.26 -9.86 -2.38
N MET A 161 6.34 -9.80 -1.05
CA MET A 161 7.22 -10.67 -0.26
C MET A 161 6.81 -12.15 -0.35
N LEU A 162 5.51 -12.44 -0.38
CA LEU A 162 4.99 -13.82 -0.45
C LEU A 162 5.07 -14.40 -1.87
N LEU A 163 4.53 -13.68 -2.86
CA LEU A 163 4.37 -14.17 -4.24
C LEU A 163 5.60 -13.91 -5.09
N GLY A 164 6.20 -12.73 -4.96
CA GLY A 164 7.40 -12.36 -5.70
C GLY A 164 8.68 -12.94 -5.09
N GLY A 165 8.64 -13.36 -3.82
CA GLY A 165 9.83 -13.83 -3.09
C GLY A 165 10.90 -12.75 -2.96
N ILE A 166 10.55 -11.48 -3.20
CA ILE A 166 11.50 -10.37 -3.18
C ILE A 166 11.74 -9.87 -1.77
N SER A 167 12.94 -9.31 -1.54
CA SER A 167 13.33 -8.80 -0.22
C SER A 167 12.37 -7.74 0.29
N ALA A 168 12.23 -7.63 1.61
CA ALA A 168 11.36 -6.62 2.23
C ALA A 168 11.72 -5.18 1.82
N VAL A 169 12.99 -4.94 1.45
CA VAL A 169 13.46 -3.64 0.95
C VAL A 169 12.93 -3.40 -0.46
N LEU A 170 13.07 -4.37 -1.36
CA LEU A 170 12.58 -4.28 -2.74
C LEU A 170 11.05 -4.16 -2.79
N ALA A 171 10.34 -4.96 -1.99
CA ALA A 171 8.89 -4.97 -1.93
C ALA A 171 8.31 -3.61 -1.52
N LYS A 172 8.95 -2.93 -0.57
CA LYS A 172 8.55 -1.59 -0.12
C LYS A 172 8.73 -0.57 -1.25
N GLY A 173 9.89 -0.54 -1.91
CA GLY A 173 10.15 0.35 -3.04
C GLY A 173 9.16 0.15 -4.20
N THR A 174 8.95 -1.11 -4.61
CA THR A 174 8.00 -1.49 -5.65
C THR A 174 6.56 -1.10 -5.32
N SER A 175 6.13 -1.25 -4.06
CA SER A 175 4.78 -0.86 -3.64
C SER A 175 4.57 0.66 -3.68
N LEU A 176 5.57 1.46 -3.27
CA LEU A 176 5.49 2.91 -3.30
C LEU A 176 5.37 3.42 -4.73
N ALA A 177 6.07 2.79 -5.68
CA ALA A 177 5.95 3.06 -7.11
C ALA A 177 4.52 2.86 -7.63
N ALA A 178 3.81 1.85 -7.11
CA ALA A 178 2.42 1.59 -7.48
C ALA A 178 1.40 2.47 -6.74
N ILE A 179 1.75 2.96 -5.54
CA ILE A 179 0.89 3.84 -4.73
C ILE A 179 0.79 5.25 -5.32
N VAL A 180 1.88 5.78 -5.90
CA VAL A 180 1.87 7.13 -6.50
C VAL A 180 0.78 7.30 -7.56
N PRO A 181 0.69 6.47 -8.62
CA PRO A 181 -0.34 6.64 -9.65
C PRO A 181 -1.75 6.30 -9.14
N THR A 182 -1.89 5.34 -8.23
CA THR A 182 -3.20 4.95 -7.68
C THR A 182 -3.78 6.01 -6.74
N SER A 183 -2.92 6.74 -6.01
CA SER A 183 -3.34 7.83 -5.11
C SER A 183 -3.79 9.09 -5.86
N VAL A 184 -3.44 9.22 -7.14
CA VAL A 184 -3.91 10.31 -8.01
C VAL A 184 -5.28 9.99 -8.62
N MET A 185 -5.62 8.70 -8.80
CA MET A 185 -6.88 8.27 -9.43
C MET A 185 -8.02 7.96 -8.47
N GLY A 186 -7.70 7.53 -7.24
CA GLY A 186 -8.69 7.24 -6.19
C GLY A 186 -9.21 8.52 -5.52
#